data_AF-A0A956J0H8-F1
#
_entry.id   AF-A0A956J0H8-F1
#
_cell.length_a   1.000
_cell.length_b   1.000
_cell.length_c   1.000
_cell.angle_alpha   90.00
_cell.angle_beta   90.00
_cell.angle_gamma   90.00
#
_symmetry.space_group_name_H-M   'P 1'
#
loop_
_entity.id
_entity.type
_entity.pdbx_description
1 polymer ?
#
loop_
_entity_poly.entity_id
_entity_poly.type
_entity_poly.pdbx_seq_one_letter_code
_entity_poly.pdbx_strand_id
1 'polypeptide(L)'
;MQPSPEEALARAQEHCFMSGVGDVGEALCAANMAFGLAKMHHVQRELGLPADASFIGATDATVTRNTKRWGQGFGYGGRIQWSGDFAVLDIKSNCCGMIVVAPEQPVDIEALEANAKRLQANPPSLDGHTVDFDLGEGNHFVDVCDVVQTFNGAEADAQQYVIIHTSGHEFRESSPHGPGIYFDASPALAAMLERRETPWGDLHILQGQAAQDWYGTYSWCQDFSLRRRELLARELVGSLKVICNRTHQGLEAINDAILGCYHFSQSDL
;
A
#
# COMPACT_ATOMS: atom_id res chain seq x y z
N MET A 1 -35.49 -6.90 -3.82
CA MET A 1 -35.69 -5.71 -2.98
C MET A 1 -34.31 -5.24 -2.57
N GLN A 2 -33.99 -3.95 -2.70
CA GLN A 2 -32.71 -3.45 -2.19
C GLN A 2 -32.77 -3.49 -0.64
N PRO A 3 -31.69 -3.93 0.04
CA PRO A 3 -31.65 -3.94 1.50
C PRO A 3 -31.74 -2.50 2.05
N SER A 4 -32.26 -2.35 3.27
CA SER A 4 -32.17 -1.07 3.98
C SER A 4 -30.69 -0.70 4.23
N PRO A 5 -30.37 0.58 4.47
CA PRO A 5 -29.01 0.98 4.85
C PRO A 5 -28.50 0.24 6.09
N GLU A 6 -29.37 -0.12 7.03
CA GLU A 6 -28.99 -0.86 8.24
C GLU A 6 -28.66 -2.32 7.92
N GLU A 7 -29.49 -2.99 7.11
CA GLU A 7 -29.27 -4.36 6.65
C GLU A 7 -28.01 -4.47 5.80
N ALA A 8 -27.77 -3.48 4.94
CA ALA A 8 -26.60 -3.47 4.08
C ALA A 8 -25.29 -3.23 4.86
N LEU A 9 -25.32 -2.40 5.91
CA LEU A 9 -24.17 -2.21 6.79
C LEU A 9 -23.90 -3.44 7.65
N ALA A 10 -24.94 -4.08 8.19
CA ALA A 10 -24.81 -5.34 8.93
C ALA A 10 -24.18 -6.44 8.06
N ARG A 11 -24.62 -6.56 6.80
CA ARG A 11 -23.99 -7.47 5.83
C ARG A 11 -22.51 -7.12 5.61
N ALA A 12 -22.17 -5.84 5.47
CA ALA A 12 -20.78 -5.45 5.28
C ALA A 12 -19.88 -5.80 6.49
N GLN A 13 -20.43 -5.74 7.70
CA GLN A 13 -19.74 -6.20 8.91
C GLN A 13 -19.45 -7.72 8.89
N GLU A 14 -20.37 -8.53 8.38
CA GLU A 14 -20.17 -9.98 8.22
C GLU A 14 -19.04 -10.33 7.22
N HIS A 15 -18.67 -9.39 6.35
CA HIS A 15 -17.57 -9.50 5.39
C HIS A 15 -16.26 -8.86 5.89
N CYS A 16 -16.20 -8.48 7.16
CA CYS A 16 -15.01 -7.99 7.83
C CYS A 16 -14.49 -9.07 8.78
N PHE A 17 -13.43 -9.77 8.36
CA PHE A 17 -12.82 -10.86 9.13
C PHE A 17 -11.57 -10.34 9.82
N MET A 18 -11.54 -10.36 11.15
CA MET A 18 -10.41 -9.88 11.91
C MET A 18 -9.65 -11.03 12.57
N SER A 19 -8.33 -10.96 12.50
CA SER A 19 -7.40 -11.92 13.12
C SER A 19 -6.39 -11.25 14.05
N GLY A 20 -6.70 -10.05 14.52
CA GLY A 20 -5.83 -9.24 15.37
C GLY A 20 -5.80 -9.66 16.82
N VAL A 21 -5.21 -8.79 17.64
CA VAL A 21 -4.98 -9.02 19.08
C VAL A 21 -6.16 -8.59 19.97
N GLY A 22 -7.25 -8.10 19.37
CA GLY A 22 -8.46 -7.63 20.03
C GLY A 22 -8.32 -6.23 20.64
N ASP A 23 -7.40 -5.40 20.15
CA ASP A 23 -7.17 -4.07 20.72
C ASP A 23 -8.12 -2.98 20.18
N VAL A 24 -7.97 -1.76 20.68
CA VAL A 24 -8.79 -0.61 20.27
C VAL A 24 -8.56 -0.24 18.80
N GLY A 25 -7.35 -0.42 18.28
CA GLY A 25 -7.03 -0.14 16.88
C GLY A 25 -7.79 -1.06 15.94
N GLU A 26 -7.81 -2.35 16.26
CA GLU A 26 -8.57 -3.37 15.52
C GLU A 26 -10.07 -3.12 15.60
N ALA A 27 -10.60 -2.82 16.79
CA ALA A 27 -12.03 -2.52 16.96
C ALA A 27 -12.47 -1.31 16.13
N LEU A 28 -11.66 -0.24 16.11
CA LEU A 28 -11.91 0.93 15.28
C LEU A 28 -11.78 0.60 13.78
N CYS A 29 -10.79 -0.22 13.40
CA CYS A 29 -10.61 -0.68 12.03
C CYS A 29 -11.86 -1.44 11.55
N ALA A 30 -12.37 -2.39 12.34
CA ALA A 30 -13.56 -3.17 12.02
C ALA A 30 -14.80 -2.30 11.86
N ALA A 31 -15.01 -1.37 12.80
CA ALA A 31 -16.15 -0.46 12.77
C ALA A 31 -16.13 0.44 11.53
N ASN A 32 -14.96 0.97 11.15
CA ASN A 32 -14.85 1.86 10.00
C ASN A 32 -14.88 1.09 8.66
N MET A 33 -14.20 -0.06 8.58
CA MET A 33 -14.12 -0.89 7.37
C MET A 33 -15.48 -1.33 6.87
N ALA A 34 -16.43 -1.58 7.79
CA ALA A 34 -17.80 -1.90 7.45
C ALA A 34 -18.45 -0.84 6.52
N PHE A 35 -18.14 0.45 6.69
CA PHE A 35 -18.67 1.49 5.81
C PHE A 35 -18.06 1.45 4.41
N GLY A 36 -16.74 1.23 4.29
CA GLY A 36 -16.08 1.07 2.99
C GLY A 36 -16.61 -0.16 2.24
N LEU A 37 -16.75 -1.30 2.95
CA LEU A 37 -17.35 -2.51 2.39
C LEU A 37 -18.81 -2.31 2.00
N ALA A 38 -19.61 -1.59 2.79
CA ALA A 38 -21.00 -1.30 2.47
C ALA A 38 -21.13 -0.47 1.18
N LYS A 39 -20.26 0.53 0.99
CA LYS A 39 -20.16 1.30 -0.26
C LYS A 39 -19.81 0.41 -1.45
N MET A 40 -18.80 -0.45 -1.30
CA MET A 40 -18.39 -1.37 -2.37
C MET A 40 -19.50 -2.37 -2.70
N HIS A 41 -20.15 -2.97 -1.71
CA HIS A 41 -21.31 -3.85 -1.89
C HIS A 41 -22.47 -3.15 -2.59
N HIS A 42 -22.69 -1.86 -2.30
CA HIS A 42 -23.70 -1.05 -2.98
C HIS A 42 -23.38 -0.93 -4.47
N VAL A 43 -22.16 -0.50 -4.80
CA VAL A 43 -21.68 -0.40 -6.18
C VAL A 43 -21.73 -1.76 -6.88
N GLN A 44 -21.28 -2.84 -6.26
CA GLN A 44 -21.37 -4.18 -6.83
C GLN A 44 -22.81 -4.53 -7.23
N ARG A 45 -23.80 -4.24 -6.38
CA ARG A 45 -25.22 -4.46 -6.71
C ARG A 45 -25.69 -3.60 -7.88
N GLU A 46 -25.29 -2.34 -7.96
CA GLU A 46 -25.62 -1.47 -9.11
C GLU A 46 -25.05 -2.01 -10.42
N LEU A 47 -23.87 -2.63 -10.36
CA LEU A 47 -23.20 -3.24 -11.51
C LEU A 47 -23.70 -4.66 -11.83
N GLY A 48 -24.68 -5.18 -11.08
CA GLY A 48 -25.18 -6.55 -11.25
C GLY A 48 -24.20 -7.64 -10.79
N LEU A 49 -23.23 -7.27 -9.95
CA LEU A 49 -22.23 -8.15 -9.35
C LEU A 49 -22.67 -8.65 -7.97
N PRO A 50 -22.13 -9.79 -7.49
CA PRO A 50 -22.33 -10.20 -6.11
C PRO A 50 -21.74 -9.16 -5.14
N ALA A 51 -22.47 -8.85 -4.07
CA ALA A 51 -21.99 -8.02 -2.97
C ALA A 51 -21.07 -8.84 -2.06
N ASP A 52 -19.83 -9.03 -2.49
CA ASP A 52 -18.85 -9.95 -1.89
C ASP A 52 -17.51 -9.30 -1.53
N ALA A 53 -17.37 -7.98 -1.69
CA ALA A 53 -16.20 -7.27 -1.20
C ALA A 53 -15.94 -7.66 0.27
N SER A 54 -14.73 -8.08 0.59
CA SER A 54 -14.40 -8.64 1.90
C SER A 54 -13.05 -8.12 2.35
N PHE A 55 -12.93 -7.82 3.65
CA PHE A 55 -11.68 -7.43 4.28
C PHE A 55 -11.22 -8.52 5.24
N ILE A 56 -9.95 -8.89 5.15
CA ILE A 56 -9.27 -9.78 6.09
C ILE A 56 -8.19 -8.94 6.80
N GLY A 57 -8.47 -8.57 8.04
CA GLY A 57 -7.53 -7.88 8.91
C GLY A 57 -6.48 -8.84 9.45
N ALA A 58 -5.21 -8.45 9.31
CA ALA A 58 -4.06 -9.13 9.86
C ALA A 58 -3.83 -8.70 11.33
N THR A 59 -2.73 -9.16 11.93
CA THR A 59 -2.41 -8.87 13.34
C THR A 59 -2.17 -7.40 13.64
N ASP A 60 -1.94 -6.59 12.61
CA ASP A 60 -1.70 -5.15 12.66
C ASP A 60 -2.92 -4.32 12.21
N ALA A 61 -4.10 -4.93 12.13
CA ALA A 61 -5.35 -4.25 11.78
C ALA A 61 -5.58 -3.02 12.67
N THR A 62 -5.62 -1.83 12.07
CA THR A 62 -5.62 -0.56 12.81
C THR A 62 -6.21 0.59 12.00
N VAL A 63 -6.20 1.79 12.58
CA VAL A 63 -6.62 3.03 11.93
C VAL A 63 -5.57 3.53 10.95
N THR A 64 -6.00 4.04 9.79
CA THR A 64 -5.09 4.71 8.87
C THR A 64 -4.85 6.17 9.30
N ARG A 65 -3.64 6.68 9.11
CA ARG A 65 -3.33 8.12 9.27
C ARG A 65 -3.82 8.97 8.10
N ASN A 66 -4.20 8.35 6.97
CA ASN A 66 -4.74 9.06 5.83
C ASN A 66 -6.21 9.43 6.09
N THR A 67 -6.46 10.69 6.45
CA THR A 67 -7.79 11.17 6.84
C THR A 67 -8.84 11.00 5.74
N LYS A 68 -8.45 11.10 4.45
CA LYS A 68 -9.36 10.88 3.33
C LYS A 68 -9.74 9.40 3.21
N ARG A 69 -8.77 8.49 3.28
CA ARG A 69 -9.03 7.03 3.31
C ARG A 69 -9.92 6.67 4.50
N TRP A 70 -9.60 7.19 5.68
CA TRP A 70 -10.37 6.94 6.89
C TRP A 70 -11.81 7.42 6.74
N GLY A 71 -12.02 8.65 6.29
CA GLY A 71 -13.35 9.22 6.04
C GLY A 71 -14.15 8.48 4.96
N GLN A 72 -13.48 7.69 4.11
CA GLN A 72 -14.14 6.85 3.13
C GLN A 72 -14.56 5.48 3.66
N GLY A 73 -14.25 5.15 4.91
CA GLY A 73 -14.59 3.87 5.52
C GLY A 73 -13.55 2.79 5.29
N PHE A 74 -12.28 3.15 5.04
CA PHE A 74 -11.19 2.18 4.88
C PHE A 74 -10.19 2.28 6.04
N GLY A 75 -10.00 1.14 6.70
CA GLY A 75 -8.98 0.93 7.74
C GLY A 75 -7.59 0.59 7.18
N TYR A 76 -6.77 -0.04 8.02
CA TYR A 76 -5.39 -0.43 7.74
C TYR A 76 -5.05 -1.77 8.41
N GLY A 77 -3.93 -2.39 8.04
CA GLY A 77 -3.44 -3.68 8.53
C GLY A 77 -4.23 -4.88 8.00
N GLY A 78 -4.46 -4.97 6.69
CA GLY A 78 -5.13 -6.15 6.11
C GLY A 78 -5.27 -6.12 4.60
N ARG A 79 -6.03 -7.08 4.05
CA ARG A 79 -6.26 -7.23 2.61
C ARG A 79 -7.75 -7.09 2.30
N ILE A 80 -8.07 -6.39 1.23
CA ILE A 80 -9.44 -6.25 0.72
C ILE A 80 -9.52 -6.83 -0.69
N GLN A 81 -10.52 -7.68 -0.94
CA GLN A 81 -10.76 -8.32 -2.23
C GLN A 81 -12.23 -8.18 -2.61
N TRP A 82 -12.54 -8.07 -3.90
CA TRP A 82 -13.92 -7.98 -4.38
C TRP A 82 -14.09 -8.59 -5.78
N SER A 83 -15.30 -9.02 -6.12
CA SER A 83 -15.63 -9.39 -7.50
C SER A 83 -15.95 -8.16 -8.35
N GLY A 84 -15.48 -8.17 -9.61
CA GLY A 84 -15.77 -7.14 -10.60
C GLY A 84 -14.54 -6.59 -11.28
N ASP A 85 -14.74 -6.01 -12.46
CA ASP A 85 -13.70 -5.32 -13.22
C ASP A 85 -13.80 -3.80 -13.00
N PHE A 86 -13.53 -3.39 -11.75
CA PHE A 86 -13.49 -1.99 -11.37
C PHE A 86 -12.45 -1.75 -10.28
N ALA A 87 -11.80 -0.59 -10.34
CA ALA A 87 -10.85 -0.14 -9.33
C ALA A 87 -11.56 0.77 -8.32
N VAL A 88 -11.19 0.68 -7.04
CA VAL A 88 -11.66 1.60 -5.99
C VAL A 88 -10.56 2.58 -5.61
N LEU A 89 -10.72 3.84 -5.99
CA LEU A 89 -9.67 4.86 -5.83
C LEU A 89 -9.55 5.37 -4.39
N ASP A 90 -10.61 5.27 -3.59
CA ASP A 90 -10.63 5.68 -2.18
C ASP A 90 -9.76 4.81 -1.25
N ILE A 91 -9.37 3.62 -1.72
CA ILE A 91 -8.33 2.79 -1.07
C ILE A 91 -6.99 3.56 -1.03
N LYS A 92 -6.74 4.44 -2.00
CA LYS A 92 -5.51 5.25 -2.11
C LYS A 92 -4.24 4.39 -2.07
N SER A 93 -4.19 3.35 -2.89
CA SER A 93 -2.98 2.54 -3.10
C SER A 93 -1.81 3.44 -3.51
N ASN A 94 -0.66 3.31 -2.84
CA ASN A 94 0.42 4.30 -2.93
C ASN A 94 1.82 3.71 -3.16
N CYS A 95 1.88 2.41 -3.47
CA CYS A 95 3.12 1.67 -3.70
C CYS A 95 4.11 1.72 -2.51
N CYS A 96 3.63 2.07 -1.31
CA CYS A 96 4.45 2.09 -0.09
C CYS A 96 4.87 0.68 0.27
N GLY A 97 6.09 0.55 0.76
CA GLY A 97 6.67 -0.76 1.04
C GLY A 97 8.04 -0.66 1.67
N MET A 98 8.53 -1.81 2.11
CA MET A 98 9.83 -1.92 2.74
C MET A 98 10.76 -2.81 1.92
N ILE A 99 12.03 -2.46 1.97
CA ILE A 99 13.12 -3.34 1.58
C ILE A 99 13.94 -3.68 2.83
N VAL A 100 14.27 -4.96 2.98
CA VAL A 100 15.18 -5.50 3.99
C VAL A 100 16.40 -6.02 3.26
N VAL A 101 17.58 -5.57 3.67
CA VAL A 101 18.86 -5.94 3.06
C VAL A 101 19.84 -6.45 4.12
N ALA A 102 20.68 -7.41 3.70
CA ALA A 102 21.84 -7.88 4.44
C ALA A 102 23.09 -7.24 3.80
N PRO A 103 23.71 -6.26 4.46
CA PRO A 103 24.96 -5.65 3.99
C PRO A 103 26.10 -6.67 4.01
N GLU A 104 27.02 -6.61 3.04
CA GLU A 104 28.20 -7.50 3.04
C GLU A 104 29.22 -7.16 4.14
N GLN A 105 29.20 -5.92 4.62
CA GLN A 105 30.04 -5.42 5.71
C GLN A 105 29.15 -4.73 6.76
N PRO A 106 29.55 -4.70 8.04
CA PRO A 106 28.86 -3.91 9.04
C PRO A 106 28.67 -2.46 8.58
N VAL A 107 27.49 -1.93 8.84
CA VAL A 107 27.09 -0.58 8.45
C VAL A 107 27.86 0.43 9.27
N ASP A 108 28.62 1.29 8.59
CA ASP A 108 29.18 2.50 9.17
C ASP A 108 28.09 3.58 9.20
N ILE A 109 27.65 3.95 10.40
CA ILE A 109 26.59 4.94 10.62
C ILE A 109 27.00 6.32 10.11
N GLU A 110 28.27 6.73 10.25
CA GLU A 110 28.73 8.03 9.75
C GLU A 110 28.70 8.06 8.22
N ALA A 111 29.11 6.97 7.58
CA ALA A 111 29.04 6.83 6.12
C ALA A 111 27.58 6.80 5.63
N LEU A 112 26.69 6.09 6.34
CA LEU A 112 25.25 6.06 6.02
C LEU A 112 24.63 7.46 6.08
N GLU A 113 24.92 8.24 7.12
CA GLU A 113 24.46 9.63 7.23
C GLU A 113 25.02 10.52 6.11
N ALA A 114 26.30 10.37 5.77
CA ALA A 114 26.92 11.10 4.68
C ALA A 114 26.26 10.76 3.33
N ASN A 115 25.96 9.48 3.09
CA ASN A 115 25.25 9.02 1.91
C ASN A 115 23.83 9.57 1.84
N ALA A 116 23.09 9.57 2.96
CA ALA A 116 21.76 10.17 3.02
C ALA A 116 21.79 11.67 2.67
N LYS A 117 22.72 12.45 3.25
CA LYS A 117 22.90 13.87 2.92
C LYS A 117 23.27 14.09 1.46
N ARG A 118 24.12 13.22 0.89
CA ARG A 118 24.47 13.24 -0.54
C ARG A 118 23.24 13.02 -1.41
N LEU A 119 22.41 12.03 -1.09
CA LEU A 119 21.20 11.72 -1.85
C LEU A 119 20.14 12.82 -1.74
N GLN A 120 20.03 13.47 -0.59
CA GLN A 120 19.18 14.67 -0.45
C GLN A 120 19.65 15.82 -1.34
N ALA A 121 20.97 16.06 -1.42
CA ALA A 121 21.53 17.14 -2.21
C ALA A 121 21.55 16.83 -3.73
N ASN A 122 21.81 15.58 -4.09
CA ASN A 122 21.91 15.10 -5.46
C ASN A 122 21.15 13.78 -5.60
N PRO A 123 19.82 13.84 -5.76
CA PRO A 123 19.02 12.63 -5.87
C PRO A 123 19.35 11.89 -7.18
N PRO A 124 19.39 10.54 -7.16
CA PRO A 124 19.69 9.76 -8.33
C PRO A 124 18.51 9.79 -9.31
N SER A 125 18.71 9.28 -10.52
CA SER A 125 17.64 9.09 -11.49
C SER A 125 17.35 7.62 -11.74
N LEU A 126 16.08 7.31 -12.01
CA LEU A 126 15.59 6.00 -12.39
C LEU A 126 14.57 6.18 -13.51
N ASP A 127 14.74 5.47 -14.63
CA ASP A 127 13.88 5.56 -15.82
C ASP A 127 13.63 6.99 -16.33
N GLY A 128 14.61 7.89 -16.14
CA GLY A 128 14.50 9.30 -16.54
C GLY A 128 13.76 10.20 -15.54
N HIS A 129 13.37 9.68 -14.37
CA HIS A 129 12.79 10.46 -13.27
C HIS A 129 13.83 10.67 -12.18
N THR A 130 13.84 11.86 -11.59
CA THR A 130 14.56 12.09 -10.34
C THR A 130 13.85 11.31 -9.24
N VAL A 131 14.61 10.51 -8.49
CA VAL A 131 14.08 9.78 -7.33
C VAL A 131 13.99 10.74 -6.17
N ASP A 132 12.79 10.93 -5.63
CA ASP A 132 12.60 11.81 -4.48
C ASP A 132 13.28 11.18 -3.25
N PHE A 133 13.94 11.98 -2.41
CA PHE A 133 14.43 11.50 -1.12
C PHE A 133 13.36 11.74 -0.05
N ASP A 134 12.52 10.74 0.20
CA ASP A 134 11.36 10.82 1.11
C ASP A 134 11.63 10.23 2.51
N LEU A 135 12.88 9.87 2.82
CA LEU A 135 13.26 9.31 4.11
C LEU A 135 13.26 10.39 5.20
N GLY A 136 12.61 10.09 6.33
CA GLY A 136 12.35 11.05 7.41
C GLY A 136 11.00 11.77 7.29
N GLU A 137 10.26 11.56 6.18
CA GLU A 137 8.90 12.07 6.03
C GLU A 137 7.86 11.08 6.57
N GLY A 138 7.02 11.53 7.50
CA GLY A 138 5.91 10.73 8.00
C GLY A 138 6.35 9.44 8.67
N ASN A 139 6.16 8.31 8.00
CA ASN A 139 6.56 6.99 8.47
C ASN A 139 7.70 6.37 7.66
N HIS A 140 8.37 7.13 6.79
CA HIS A 140 9.52 6.64 6.02
C HIS A 140 10.81 6.74 6.83
N PHE A 141 11.60 5.68 6.83
CA PHE A 141 12.78 5.57 7.70
C PHE A 141 13.84 4.63 7.11
N VAL A 142 15.03 4.70 7.72
CA VAL A 142 16.11 3.72 7.58
C VAL A 142 16.46 3.26 8.99
N ASP A 143 16.30 1.96 9.26
CA ASP A 143 16.71 1.35 10.52
C ASP A 143 17.86 0.37 10.26
N VAL A 144 18.87 0.43 11.11
CA VAL A 144 19.96 -0.56 11.17
C VAL A 144 19.73 -1.43 12.39
N CYS A 145 19.58 -2.73 12.18
CA CYS A 145 19.26 -3.68 13.24
C CYS A 145 20.40 -4.69 13.42
N ASP A 146 20.95 -4.75 14.62
CA ASP A 146 21.95 -5.77 14.98
C ASP A 146 21.30 -7.15 15.14
N VAL A 147 21.98 -8.18 14.64
CA VAL A 147 21.57 -9.57 14.90
C VAL A 147 22.04 -9.99 16.29
N VAL A 148 21.10 -10.04 17.23
CA VAL A 148 21.37 -10.48 18.61
C VAL A 148 21.24 -12.00 18.76
N GLN A 149 20.32 -12.62 18.00
CA GLN A 149 20.03 -14.05 18.09
C GLN A 149 19.42 -14.57 16.78
N THR A 150 19.75 -15.83 16.42
CA THR A 150 19.06 -16.59 15.38
C THR A 150 18.17 -17.68 16.00
N PHE A 151 17.13 -18.10 15.28
CA PHE A 151 16.20 -19.13 15.73
C PHE A 151 16.37 -20.42 14.93
N ASN A 152 16.02 -21.57 15.54
CA ASN A 152 15.99 -22.88 14.88
C ASN A 152 17.32 -23.32 14.22
N GLY A 153 18.46 -22.86 14.74
CA GLY A 153 19.78 -23.21 14.21
C GLY A 153 20.10 -22.58 12.85
N ALA A 154 19.31 -21.58 12.41
CA ALA A 154 19.62 -20.81 11.21
C ALA A 154 20.90 -19.97 11.39
N GLU A 155 21.70 -19.88 10.34
CA GLU A 155 22.79 -18.90 10.24
C GLU A 155 22.24 -17.58 9.70
N ALA A 156 22.73 -16.46 10.22
CA ALA A 156 22.36 -15.14 9.72
C ALA A 156 23.15 -14.81 8.45
N ASP A 157 22.51 -14.12 7.50
CA ASP A 157 23.18 -13.66 6.27
C ASP A 157 24.18 -12.53 6.52
N ALA A 158 23.99 -11.77 7.61
CA ALA A 158 24.83 -10.64 7.99
C ALA A 158 24.78 -10.40 9.51
N GLN A 159 25.74 -9.61 10.02
CA GLN A 159 25.74 -9.17 11.42
C GLN A 159 24.67 -8.10 11.70
N GLN A 160 24.24 -7.40 10.65
CA GLN A 160 23.25 -6.33 10.68
C GLN A 160 22.31 -6.50 9.50
N TYR A 161 21.07 -6.08 9.67
CA TYR A 161 20.12 -5.90 8.57
C TYR A 161 19.72 -4.43 8.51
N VAL A 162 19.50 -3.92 7.30
CA VAL A 162 18.99 -2.57 7.09
C VAL A 162 17.57 -2.65 6.54
N ILE A 163 16.65 -1.93 7.19
CA ILE A 163 15.25 -1.84 6.81
C ILE A 163 15.02 -0.43 6.28
N ILE A 164 14.54 -0.31 5.05
CA ILE A 164 14.25 0.97 4.42
C ILE A 164 12.78 0.98 4.02
N HIS A 165 12.05 1.98 4.53
CA HIS A 165 10.63 2.15 4.27
C HIS A 165 10.38 3.44 3.49
N THR A 166 9.76 3.32 2.31
CA THR A 166 9.48 4.45 1.41
C THR A 166 8.20 4.22 0.61
N SER A 167 7.75 5.23 -0.14
CA SER A 167 6.65 5.07 -1.10
C SER A 167 6.93 5.65 -2.48
N GLY A 168 5.99 5.49 -3.43
CA GLY A 168 6.09 6.06 -4.78
C GLY A 168 5.46 7.45 -4.84
N HIS A 169 6.11 8.45 -4.24
CA HIS A 169 5.62 9.84 -4.20
C HIS A 169 5.52 10.45 -5.60
N GLU A 170 6.45 10.07 -6.49
CA GLU A 170 6.68 10.64 -7.81
C GLU A 170 5.45 10.53 -8.74
N PHE A 171 4.57 9.56 -8.48
CA PHE A 171 3.44 9.24 -9.36
C PHE A 171 2.07 9.40 -8.70
N ARG A 172 1.99 10.14 -7.60
CA ARG A 172 0.70 10.55 -7.02
C ARG A 172 -0.10 11.41 -8.01
N GLU A 173 0.59 12.30 -8.70
CA GLU A 173 0.05 13.17 -9.74
C GLU A 173 0.26 12.57 -11.15
N SER A 174 -0.30 13.23 -12.16
CA SER A 174 -0.06 12.88 -13.56
C SER A 174 1.41 12.94 -13.91
N SER A 175 1.87 11.97 -14.71
CA SER A 175 3.24 11.91 -15.22
C SER A 175 3.23 11.46 -16.69
N PRO A 176 4.38 11.48 -17.38
CA PRO A 176 4.49 10.88 -18.72
C PRO A 176 4.07 9.40 -18.78
N HIS A 177 3.97 8.70 -17.65
CA HIS A 177 3.58 7.29 -17.57
C HIS A 177 2.08 7.06 -17.32
N GLY A 178 1.30 8.13 -17.11
CA GLY A 178 -0.15 8.02 -17.02
C GLY A 178 -0.78 9.05 -16.09
N PRO A 179 -2.06 8.84 -15.72
CA PRO A 179 -2.85 9.82 -14.98
C PRO A 179 -2.46 9.93 -13.51
N GLY A 180 -1.44 9.22 -13.01
CA GLY A 180 -1.11 9.16 -11.59
C GLY A 180 -2.00 8.20 -10.80
N ILE A 181 -1.71 8.04 -9.50
CA ILE A 181 -2.38 7.04 -8.64
C ILE A 181 -3.34 7.66 -7.61
N TYR A 182 -3.29 8.98 -7.37
CA TYR A 182 -4.17 9.67 -6.43
C TYR A 182 -5.12 10.61 -7.15
N PHE A 183 -6.42 10.27 -7.16
CA PHE A 183 -7.44 11.06 -7.86
C PHE A 183 -7.61 12.48 -7.31
N ASP A 184 -7.26 12.68 -6.05
CA ASP A 184 -7.33 13.96 -5.35
C ASP A 184 -6.04 14.78 -5.45
N ALA A 185 -5.03 14.25 -6.12
CA ALA A 185 -3.79 14.95 -6.49
C ALA A 185 -3.69 15.14 -8.01
N SER A 186 -4.27 14.22 -8.80
CA SER A 186 -4.23 14.26 -10.26
C SER A 186 -5.56 14.70 -10.88
N PRO A 187 -5.60 15.87 -11.54
CA PRO A 187 -6.75 16.26 -12.36
C PRO A 187 -7.04 15.30 -13.52
N ALA A 188 -6.03 14.62 -14.05
CA ALA A 188 -6.22 13.66 -15.16
C ALA A 188 -6.96 12.41 -14.66
N LEU A 189 -6.55 11.85 -13.52
CA LEU A 189 -7.27 10.73 -12.90
C LEU A 189 -8.66 11.16 -12.42
N ALA A 190 -8.80 12.37 -11.87
CA ALA A 190 -10.09 12.93 -11.47
C ALA A 190 -11.08 13.05 -12.63
N ALA A 191 -10.61 13.30 -13.86
CA ALA A 191 -11.47 13.37 -15.04
C ALA A 191 -11.94 11.99 -15.53
N MET A 192 -11.28 10.91 -15.12
CA MET A 192 -11.61 9.53 -15.52
C MET A 192 -12.56 8.85 -14.54
N LEU A 193 -12.61 9.30 -13.29
CA LEU A 193 -13.36 8.61 -12.24
C LEU A 193 -14.86 8.70 -12.45
N GLU A 194 -15.54 7.66 -11.99
CA GLU A 194 -16.97 7.66 -11.77
C GLU A 194 -17.25 7.82 -10.27
N ARG A 195 -18.11 8.78 -9.94
CA ARG A 195 -18.60 8.95 -8.57
C ARG A 195 -19.90 8.18 -8.38
N ARG A 196 -19.92 7.28 -7.42
CA ARG A 196 -21.08 6.48 -7.04
C ARG A 196 -21.61 6.96 -5.70
N GLU A 197 -22.81 7.53 -5.69
CA GLU A 197 -23.45 8.01 -4.47
C GLU A 197 -24.02 6.81 -3.70
N THR A 198 -23.75 6.72 -2.41
CA THR A 198 -24.28 5.63 -1.56
C THR A 198 -24.91 6.21 -0.29
N PRO A 199 -25.71 5.42 0.46
CA PRO A 199 -26.25 5.86 1.75
C PRO A 199 -25.20 6.30 2.78
N TRP A 200 -23.93 5.91 2.62
CA TRP A 200 -22.83 6.24 3.55
C TRP A 200 -21.82 7.23 2.94
N GLY A 201 -22.21 7.93 1.88
CA GLY A 201 -21.36 8.86 1.12
C GLY A 201 -20.81 8.26 -0.17
N ASP A 202 -20.04 9.05 -0.89
CA ASP A 202 -19.58 8.68 -2.24
C ASP A 202 -18.50 7.59 -2.23
N LEU A 203 -18.42 6.85 -3.33
CA LEU A 203 -17.30 5.99 -3.71
C LEU A 203 -16.79 6.38 -5.10
N HIS A 204 -15.49 6.55 -5.25
CA HIS A 204 -14.82 6.90 -6.50
C HIS A 204 -14.23 5.63 -7.11
N ILE A 205 -14.68 5.30 -8.31
CA ILE A 205 -14.27 4.08 -9.02
C ILE A 205 -13.81 4.39 -10.43
N LEU A 206 -13.10 3.43 -11.03
CA LEU A 206 -12.93 3.32 -12.47
C LEU A 206 -13.53 2.00 -12.93
N GLN A 207 -14.11 1.96 -14.12
CA GLN A 207 -14.71 0.74 -14.67
C GLN A 207 -14.23 0.45 -16.09
N GLY A 208 -14.29 -0.84 -16.46
CA GLY A 208 -13.96 -1.31 -17.81
C GLY A 208 -12.57 -0.86 -18.26
N GLN A 209 -12.47 -0.34 -19.48
CA GLN A 209 -11.17 0.05 -20.05
C GLN A 209 -10.43 1.10 -19.22
N ALA A 210 -11.14 2.06 -18.62
CA ALA A 210 -10.50 3.09 -17.78
C ALA A 210 -9.85 2.47 -16.54
N ALA A 211 -10.47 1.44 -15.96
CA ALA A 211 -9.94 0.71 -14.82
C ALA A 211 -8.69 -0.09 -15.22
N GLN A 212 -8.75 -0.80 -16.35
CA GLN A 212 -7.63 -1.58 -16.87
C GLN A 212 -6.43 -0.72 -17.26
N ASP A 213 -6.66 0.40 -17.95
CA ASP A 213 -5.61 1.35 -18.34
C ASP A 213 -4.94 1.94 -17.10
N TRP A 214 -5.73 2.37 -16.11
CA TRP A 214 -5.21 2.88 -14.85
C TRP A 214 -4.45 1.80 -14.06
N TYR A 215 -4.94 0.57 -14.02
CA TYR A 215 -4.25 -0.53 -13.36
C TYR A 215 -2.90 -0.84 -14.02
N GLY A 216 -2.81 -0.68 -15.34
CA GLY A 216 -1.54 -0.73 -16.08
C GLY A 216 -0.55 0.35 -15.62
N THR A 217 -0.99 1.60 -15.52
CA THR A 217 -0.18 2.70 -14.96
C THR A 217 0.22 2.41 -13.51
N TYR A 218 -0.73 1.97 -12.67
CA TYR A 218 -0.49 1.64 -11.27
C TYR A 218 0.56 0.53 -11.12
N SER A 219 0.44 -0.55 -11.91
CA SER A 219 1.38 -1.68 -11.90
C SER A 219 2.80 -1.24 -12.26
N TRP A 220 2.92 -0.34 -13.25
CA TRP A 220 4.21 0.27 -13.58
C TRP A 220 4.77 1.10 -12.41
N CYS A 221 3.94 1.90 -11.74
CA CYS A 221 4.35 2.68 -10.56
C CYS A 221 4.81 1.77 -9.40
N GLN A 222 4.16 0.61 -9.23
CA GLN A 222 4.53 -0.37 -8.21
C GLN A 222 5.90 -1.01 -8.52
N ASP A 223 6.13 -1.40 -9.79
CA ASP A 223 7.44 -1.90 -10.25
C ASP A 223 8.54 -0.84 -10.07
N PHE A 224 8.28 0.40 -10.48
CA PHE A 224 9.21 1.51 -10.24
C PHE A 224 9.54 1.64 -8.75
N SER A 225 8.53 1.60 -7.87
CA SER A 225 8.73 1.76 -6.43
C SER A 225 9.60 0.64 -5.83
N LEU A 226 9.50 -0.59 -6.35
CA LEU A 226 10.38 -1.70 -5.97
C LEU A 226 11.83 -1.42 -6.37
N ARG A 227 12.08 -1.04 -7.63
CA ARG A 227 13.42 -0.72 -8.14
C ARG A 227 14.01 0.53 -7.48
N ARG A 228 13.16 1.51 -7.17
CA ARG A 228 13.50 2.72 -6.41
C ARG A 228 14.02 2.36 -5.02
N ARG A 229 13.34 1.48 -4.29
CA ARG A 229 13.80 1.01 -2.97
C ARG A 229 15.16 0.32 -3.05
N GLU A 230 15.38 -0.52 -4.05
CA GLU A 230 16.67 -1.17 -4.26
C GLU A 230 17.79 -0.19 -4.61
N LEU A 231 17.51 0.80 -5.47
CA LEU A 231 18.46 1.85 -5.80
C LEU A 231 18.85 2.63 -4.56
N LEU A 232 17.88 3.10 -3.78
CA LEU A 232 18.14 3.83 -2.53
C LEU A 232 18.93 2.96 -1.54
N ALA A 233 18.60 1.67 -1.39
CA ALA A 233 19.34 0.77 -0.52
C ALA A 233 20.82 0.65 -0.93
N ARG A 234 21.10 0.50 -2.23
CA ARG A 234 22.48 0.41 -2.74
C ARG A 234 23.23 1.72 -2.58
N GLU A 235 22.58 2.84 -2.84
CA GLU A 235 23.19 4.17 -2.69
C GLU A 235 23.47 4.54 -1.23
N LEU A 236 22.67 4.03 -0.29
CA LEU A 236 22.82 4.26 1.15
C LEU A 236 23.87 3.33 1.78
N VAL A 237 23.79 2.03 1.46
CA VAL A 237 24.49 0.96 2.19
C VAL A 237 25.68 0.40 1.39
N GLY A 238 25.67 0.51 0.06
CA GLY A 238 26.69 -0.07 -0.81
C GLY A 238 26.38 -1.52 -1.20
N SER A 239 27.37 -2.42 -1.03
CA SER A 239 27.23 -3.83 -1.40
C SER A 239 26.31 -4.56 -0.43
N LEU A 240 25.28 -5.23 -0.97
CA LEU A 240 24.22 -5.83 -0.18
C LEU A 240 23.57 -7.01 -0.91
N LYS A 241 22.98 -7.91 -0.11
CA LYS A 241 22.00 -8.92 -0.53
C LYS A 241 20.60 -8.42 -0.17
N VAL A 242 19.68 -8.44 -1.13
CA VAL A 242 18.25 -8.16 -0.87
C VAL A 242 17.63 -9.39 -0.23
N ILE A 243 17.02 -9.22 0.94
CA ILE A 243 16.32 -10.29 1.67
C ILE A 243 14.84 -10.25 1.33
N CYS A 244 14.26 -9.05 1.32
CA CYS A 244 12.87 -8.82 0.99
C CYS A 244 12.73 -7.43 0.37
N ASN A 245 11.91 -7.29 -0.67
CA ASN A 245 11.50 -6.00 -1.21
C ASN A 245 10.02 -6.11 -1.57
N ARG A 246 9.14 -5.56 -0.73
CA ARG A 246 7.69 -5.76 -0.86
C ARG A 246 6.93 -4.49 -0.64
N THR A 247 5.90 -4.30 -1.46
CA THR A 247 4.84 -3.32 -1.24
C THR A 247 3.95 -3.85 -0.12
N HIS A 248 3.61 -2.99 0.84
CA HIS A 248 2.65 -3.33 1.91
C HIS A 248 1.32 -2.58 1.76
N GLN A 249 1.31 -1.51 0.94
CA GLN A 249 0.11 -0.73 0.66
C GLN A 249 -0.02 -0.51 -0.85
N GLY A 250 -0.81 -1.36 -1.49
CA GLY A 250 -0.86 -1.44 -2.94
C GLY A 250 -1.93 -2.38 -3.46
N LEU A 251 -1.91 -2.63 -4.78
CA LEU A 251 -2.78 -3.59 -5.45
C LEU A 251 -1.96 -4.80 -5.92
N GLU A 252 -2.50 -5.98 -5.69
CA GLU A 252 -2.01 -7.25 -6.27
C GLU A 252 -2.78 -7.63 -7.55
N ALA A 253 -4.02 -7.14 -7.64
CA ALA A 253 -4.88 -7.17 -8.82
C ALA A 253 -5.76 -5.91 -8.79
N ILE A 254 -6.43 -5.58 -9.90
CA ILE A 254 -7.34 -4.43 -9.95
C ILE A 254 -8.42 -4.47 -8.85
N ASN A 255 -8.79 -5.69 -8.45
CA ASN A 255 -9.81 -6.01 -7.46
C ASN A 255 -9.26 -6.63 -6.16
N ASP A 256 -7.98 -6.38 -5.87
CA ASP A 256 -7.27 -6.95 -4.73
C ASP A 256 -6.22 -5.98 -4.19
N ALA A 257 -6.44 -5.47 -2.97
CA ALA A 257 -5.59 -4.49 -2.35
C ALA A 257 -5.04 -4.96 -1.00
N ILE A 258 -3.75 -4.72 -0.78
CA ILE A 258 -3.10 -4.78 0.53
C ILE A 258 -3.10 -3.38 1.14
N LEU A 259 -3.52 -3.28 2.40
CA LEU A 259 -3.69 -2.04 3.15
C LEU A 259 -2.79 -2.06 4.37
N GLY A 260 -1.47 -1.94 4.18
CA GLY A 260 -0.51 -1.84 5.27
C GLY A 260 -0.02 -3.14 5.85
N CYS A 261 -0.40 -4.28 5.28
CA CYS A 261 0.09 -5.60 5.70
C CYS A 261 1.06 -6.17 4.65
N TYR A 262 1.88 -7.13 5.06
CA TYR A 262 2.76 -7.86 4.15
C TYR A 262 2.11 -9.16 3.67
N HIS A 263 2.22 -9.41 2.36
CA HIS A 263 1.88 -10.69 1.77
C HIS A 263 3.17 -11.40 1.36
N PHE A 264 3.33 -12.62 1.85
CA PHE A 264 4.39 -13.54 1.46
C PHE A 264 3.75 -14.80 0.88
N SER A 265 4.19 -15.20 -0.31
CA SER A 265 3.84 -16.47 -0.94
C SER A 265 4.78 -17.58 -0.47
N GLN A 266 4.41 -18.84 -0.68
CA GLN A 266 5.30 -19.98 -0.36
C GLN A 266 6.63 -19.94 -1.12
N SER A 267 6.69 -19.28 -2.27
CA SER A 267 7.94 -19.06 -3.02
C SER A 267 8.81 -17.95 -2.42
N ASP A 268 8.29 -17.16 -1.49
CA ASP A 268 9.02 -16.09 -0.79
C ASP A 268 9.66 -16.55 0.52
N LEU A 269 9.45 -17.80 0.92
CA LEU A 269 9.92 -18.44 2.16
C LEU A 269 10.84 -19.63 1.85
#